data_AF-A0A1V6NKF8-F1
#
_entry.id   AF-A0A1V6NKF8-F1
#
_cell.length_a   1.000
_cell.length_b   1.000
_cell.length_c   1.000
_cell.angle_alpha   90.00
_cell.angle_beta   90.00
_cell.angle_gamma   90.00
#
_symmetry.space_group_name_H-M   'P 1'
#
loop_
_entity.id
_entity.type
_entity.pdbx_description
1 polymer ?
#
loop_
_entity_poly.entity_id
_entity_poly.type
_entity_poly.pdbx_seq_one_letter_code
_entity_poly.pdbx_strand_id
1 'polypeptide(L)'
;MAGWYLCIETNNPPNPVPLTVGCQPAIFVRINETVLEPCPKAPYLNPRLPDPCPHLRLPRMEFPTDTDNITVLEALKPLANVRAVVYLPSWIVIELVYGGNRVYERRSLPGIVAGRTTLYHHEEAPFYSSMKNLTAARQLDLAQEEPPRMLLQAGHIKAGSWAEVDGVGSGLVSLVSYGKLFQKPTHGCPDIPFDRWHSYNLQACWGVDEAISDGIGGAPIVSCENGGVTGFFQLFDGMNCLSAHLDELVAEGWEVV
;
A
#
# COMPACT_ATOMS: atom_id res chain seq x y z
N MET A 1 -6.35 9.33 11.52
CA MET A 1 -4.92 9.07 11.58
C MET A 1 -4.69 7.58 11.75
N ALA A 2 -4.19 6.96 10.70
CA ALA A 2 -3.90 5.54 10.54
C ALA A 2 -2.76 5.05 11.46
N GLY A 3 -2.14 5.99 12.20
CA GLY A 3 -1.23 5.72 13.32
C GLY A 3 0.17 5.31 12.90
N TRP A 4 0.49 5.33 11.60
CA TRP A 4 1.78 4.86 11.08
C TRP A 4 2.76 5.98 10.71
N TYR A 5 2.31 7.23 10.64
CA TYR A 5 3.14 8.42 10.43
C TYR A 5 2.69 9.59 11.32
N LEU A 6 3.59 10.55 11.52
CA LEU A 6 3.32 11.83 12.16
C LEU A 6 3.02 12.86 11.08
N CYS A 7 1.91 13.57 11.19
CA CYS A 7 1.65 14.77 10.39
C CYS A 7 2.03 16.01 11.21
N ILE A 8 2.93 16.84 10.69
CA ILE A 8 3.44 18.04 11.35
C ILE A 8 3.07 19.27 10.51
N GLU A 9 2.14 20.07 11.00
CA GLU A 9 1.78 21.33 10.35
C GLU A 9 2.83 22.41 10.63
N THR A 10 3.46 22.93 9.58
CA THR A 10 4.42 24.04 9.68
C THR A 10 4.61 24.73 8.33
N ASN A 11 4.71 26.06 8.36
CA ASN A 11 5.13 26.84 7.18
C ASN A 11 6.66 26.91 7.04
N ASN A 12 7.40 26.46 8.06
CA ASN A 12 8.86 26.49 8.12
C ASN A 12 9.38 25.09 8.55
N PRO A 13 9.31 24.09 7.66
CA PRO A 13 9.86 22.78 7.99
C PRO A 13 11.39 22.85 8.15
N PRO A 14 12.01 21.93 8.93
CA PRO A 14 13.48 21.84 9.04
C PRO A 14 14.14 21.67 7.67
N ASN A 15 15.40 22.11 7.52
CA ASN A 15 16.18 21.92 6.29
C ASN A 15 17.55 21.27 6.62
N PRO A 16 17.83 20.04 6.14
CA PRO A 16 16.96 19.18 5.34
C PRO A 16 15.75 18.70 6.15
N VAL A 17 14.67 18.34 5.47
CA VAL A 17 13.46 17.87 6.17
C VAL A 17 13.69 16.43 6.60
N PRO A 18 13.58 16.10 7.89
CA PRO A 18 13.76 14.73 8.32
C PRO A 18 12.63 13.82 7.80
N LEU A 19 13.01 12.63 7.33
CA LEU A 19 12.08 11.56 6.96
C LEU A 19 11.36 10.96 8.17
N THR A 20 11.99 11.02 9.34
CA THR A 20 11.45 10.51 10.60
C THR A 20 11.60 11.49 11.75
N VAL A 21 10.62 11.48 12.66
CA VAL A 21 10.69 12.20 13.94
C VAL A 21 10.41 11.17 15.03
N GLY A 22 11.37 10.98 15.94
CA GLY A 22 11.27 9.96 16.99
C GLY A 22 11.12 8.53 16.44
N CYS A 23 11.82 8.21 15.35
CA CYS A 23 11.76 6.93 14.64
C CYS A 23 10.40 6.62 13.98
N GLN A 24 9.49 7.59 13.89
CA GLN A 24 8.23 7.47 13.16
C GLN A 24 8.31 8.26 11.85
N PRO A 25 7.82 7.72 10.71
CA PRO A 25 7.73 8.48 9.47
C PRO A 25 7.02 9.82 9.69
N ALA A 26 7.58 10.90 9.15
CA ALA A 26 7.04 12.23 9.33
C ALA A 26 6.65 12.85 7.98
N ILE A 27 5.42 13.33 7.91
CA ILE A 27 4.90 14.15 6.83
C ILE A 27 4.73 15.55 7.40
N PHE A 28 5.23 16.54 6.68
CA PHE A 28 5.08 17.94 7.09
C PHE A 28 4.24 18.65 6.04
N VAL A 29 3.24 19.38 6.49
CA VAL A 29 2.27 20.07 5.62
C VAL A 29 2.15 21.52 6.03
N ARG A 30 1.64 22.39 5.14
CA ARG A 30 1.45 23.80 5.49
C ARG A 30 0.36 23.95 6.55
N ILE A 31 0.42 25.06 7.28
CA ILE A 31 -0.61 25.35 8.29
C ILE A 31 -1.96 25.49 7.58
N ASN A 32 -2.98 24.82 8.13
CA ASN A 32 -4.35 24.71 7.57
C ASN A 32 -4.45 23.89 6.27
N GLU A 33 -3.38 23.22 5.84
CA GLU A 33 -3.47 22.25 4.75
C GLU A 33 -4.17 21.00 5.26
N THR A 34 -5.29 20.65 4.64
CA THR A 34 -6.09 19.50 5.10
C THR A 34 -5.46 18.21 4.59
N VAL A 35 -4.84 17.46 5.50
CA VAL A 35 -4.42 16.08 5.23
C VAL A 35 -5.61 15.15 5.44
N LEU A 36 -6.28 14.80 4.35
CA LEU A 36 -7.34 13.79 4.38
C LEU A 36 -6.71 12.43 4.15
N GLU A 37 -6.68 11.60 5.20
CA GLU A 37 -6.44 10.19 4.99
C GLU A 37 -7.59 9.59 4.16
N PRO A 38 -7.27 8.83 3.11
CA PRO A 38 -8.26 8.12 2.32
C PRO A 38 -8.98 7.14 3.26
N CYS A 39 -10.29 7.32 3.40
CA CYS A 39 -11.15 6.46 4.20
C CYS A 39 -12.36 6.04 3.36
N PRO A 40 -12.62 4.73 3.20
CA PRO A 40 -13.80 4.28 2.46
C PRO A 40 -15.08 4.81 3.09
N LYS A 41 -15.99 5.32 2.26
CA LYS A 41 -17.25 5.95 2.71
C LYS A 41 -18.41 4.96 2.82
N ALA A 42 -18.24 3.72 2.36
CA ALA A 42 -19.36 2.79 2.27
C ALA A 42 -19.87 2.38 3.67
N PRO A 43 -21.17 2.51 3.95
CA PRO A 43 -21.70 2.34 5.30
C PRO A 43 -22.05 0.88 5.64
N TYR A 44 -21.34 -0.09 5.04
CA TYR A 44 -21.63 -1.52 5.17
C TYR A 44 -21.06 -2.14 6.46
N LEU A 45 -20.05 -1.50 7.05
CA LEU A 45 -19.36 -1.99 8.24
C LEU A 45 -20.32 -2.12 9.45
N ASN A 46 -20.25 -3.25 10.14
CA ASN A 46 -20.98 -3.51 11.38
C ASN A 46 -20.09 -4.19 12.42
N PRO A 47 -19.65 -3.46 13.45
CA PRO A 47 -18.75 -4.00 14.48
C PRO A 47 -19.42 -5.04 15.40
N ARG A 48 -20.73 -5.27 15.27
CA ARG A 48 -21.47 -6.26 16.07
C ARG A 48 -21.57 -7.63 15.40
N LEU A 49 -21.29 -7.71 14.10
CA LEU A 49 -21.23 -9.01 13.42
C LEU A 49 -19.97 -9.75 13.87
N PRO A 50 -20.03 -11.08 13.99
CA PRO A 50 -18.87 -11.88 14.37
C PRO A 50 -17.75 -11.71 13.36
N ASP A 51 -16.50 -11.78 13.85
CA ASP A 51 -15.33 -11.88 12.98
C ASP A 51 -15.43 -13.20 12.18
N PRO A 52 -15.42 -13.16 10.84
CA PRO A 52 -15.49 -14.36 10.02
C PRO A 52 -14.20 -15.21 10.09
N CYS A 53 -13.09 -14.65 10.59
CA CYS A 53 -11.79 -15.31 10.74
C CYS A 53 -11.30 -15.28 12.20
N PRO A 54 -12.04 -15.80 13.20
CA PRO A 54 -11.68 -15.60 14.62
C PRO A 54 -10.38 -16.29 15.04
N HIS A 55 -9.92 -17.28 14.26
CA HIS A 55 -8.69 -18.03 14.49
C HIS A 55 -7.44 -17.35 13.92
N LEU A 56 -7.62 -16.42 12.97
CA LEU A 56 -6.53 -15.65 12.38
C LEU A 56 -6.47 -14.29 13.09
N ARG A 57 -5.29 -13.90 13.57
CA ARG A 57 -5.06 -12.56 14.11
C ARG A 57 -3.89 -11.92 13.40
N LEU A 58 -4.20 -10.91 12.60
CA LEU A 58 -3.18 -10.15 11.89
C LEU A 58 -2.56 -9.10 12.82
N PRO A 59 -1.27 -9.21 13.20
CA PRO A 59 -0.62 -8.25 14.08
C PRO A 59 -0.63 -6.85 13.49
N ARG A 60 -0.68 -5.79 14.30
CA ARG A 60 -0.58 -4.42 13.77
C ARG A 60 0.81 -4.20 13.19
N MET A 61 0.92 -3.33 12.18
CA MET A 61 2.21 -2.98 11.55
C MET A 61 2.96 -4.19 10.95
N GLU A 62 2.26 -5.28 10.61
CA GLU A 62 2.84 -6.42 9.90
C GLU A 62 2.08 -6.68 8.60
N PHE A 63 2.80 -7.10 7.56
CA PHE A 63 2.17 -7.51 6.31
C PHE A 63 1.64 -8.93 6.44
N PRO A 64 0.42 -9.19 5.94
CA PRO A 64 -0.10 -10.55 5.89
C PRO A 64 0.70 -11.39 4.87
N THR A 65 0.82 -12.67 5.18
CA THR A 65 1.27 -13.67 4.21
C THR A 65 0.18 -13.94 3.17
N ASP A 66 0.55 -14.61 2.09
CA ASP A 66 -0.43 -14.98 1.06
C ASP A 66 -1.44 -16.01 1.60
N THR A 67 -1.01 -16.87 2.52
CA THR A 67 -1.90 -17.81 3.24
C THR A 67 -2.90 -17.08 4.12
N ASP A 68 -2.49 -16.01 4.80
CA ASP A 68 -3.40 -15.17 5.58
C ASP A 68 -4.44 -14.50 4.69
N ASN A 69 -4.02 -13.96 3.53
CA ASN A 69 -4.92 -13.35 2.56
C ASN A 69 -5.93 -14.36 2.00
N ILE A 70 -5.50 -15.56 1.63
CA ILE A 70 -6.40 -16.63 1.16
C ILE A 70 -7.43 -16.96 2.25
N THR A 71 -7.00 -17.08 3.51
CA THR A 71 -7.91 -17.35 4.64
C THR A 71 -8.96 -16.26 4.80
N VAL A 72 -8.56 -14.98 4.71
CA VAL A 72 -9.48 -13.84 4.75
C VAL A 72 -10.47 -13.87 3.59
N LEU A 73 -9.99 -14.12 2.37
CA LEU A 73 -10.82 -14.14 1.17
C LEU A 73 -11.83 -15.29 1.17
N GLU A 74 -11.43 -16.50 1.59
CA GLU A 74 -12.34 -17.64 1.72
C GLU A 74 -13.45 -17.37 2.75
N ALA A 75 -13.12 -16.76 3.88
CA ALA A 75 -14.11 -16.42 4.90
C ALA A 75 -15.08 -15.31 4.46
N LEU A 76 -14.63 -14.38 3.62
CA LEU A 76 -15.44 -13.29 3.07
C LEU A 76 -16.27 -13.70 1.85
N LYS A 77 -15.85 -14.72 1.10
CA LYS A 77 -16.52 -15.22 -0.12
C LYS A 77 -18.04 -15.40 0.01
N PRO A 78 -18.62 -15.99 1.08
CA PRO A 78 -20.07 -16.10 1.21
C PRO A 78 -20.75 -14.74 1.50
N LEU A 79 -20.02 -13.79 2.08
CA LEU A 79 -20.54 -12.50 2.57
C LEU A 79 -20.45 -11.38 1.52
N ALA A 80 -19.42 -11.41 0.67
CA ALA A 80 -19.10 -10.32 -0.23
C ALA A 80 -18.40 -10.80 -1.52
N ASN A 81 -18.73 -10.11 -2.61
CA ASN A 81 -18.00 -10.20 -3.87
C ASN A 81 -16.80 -9.24 -3.80
N VAL A 82 -15.66 -9.78 -3.37
CA VAL A 82 -14.41 -9.03 -3.21
C VAL A 82 -13.65 -8.99 -4.54
N ARG A 83 -13.14 -7.82 -4.92
CA ARG A 83 -12.23 -7.65 -6.08
C ARG A 83 -10.79 -7.37 -5.66
N ALA A 84 -10.58 -6.80 -4.48
CA ALA A 84 -9.26 -6.52 -3.93
C ALA A 84 -9.31 -6.38 -2.40
N VAL A 85 -8.16 -6.55 -1.76
CA VAL A 85 -7.96 -6.34 -0.32
C VAL A 85 -6.72 -5.50 -0.12
N VAL A 86 -6.86 -4.38 0.58
CA VAL A 86 -5.74 -3.51 0.98
C VAL A 86 -5.52 -3.68 2.49
N TYR A 87 -4.35 -4.17 2.85
CA TYR A 87 -3.92 -4.28 4.24
C TYR A 87 -3.10 -3.05 4.60
N LEU A 88 -3.70 -2.20 5.42
CA LEU A 88 -3.04 -1.04 6.02
C LEU A 88 -2.57 -1.40 7.44
N PRO A 89 -1.71 -0.57 8.06
CA PRO A 89 -1.09 -0.94 9.33
C PRO A 89 -2.08 -1.20 10.47
N SER A 90 -3.22 -0.49 10.45
CA SER A 90 -4.28 -0.59 11.46
C SER A 90 -5.60 -1.15 10.93
N TRP A 91 -5.80 -1.18 9.61
CA TRP A 91 -7.10 -1.44 8.98
C TRP A 91 -6.97 -2.42 7.82
N ILE A 92 -8.08 -3.09 7.50
CA ILE A 92 -8.26 -3.79 6.23
C ILE A 92 -9.29 -3.01 5.44
N VAL A 93 -9.01 -2.70 4.18
CA VAL A 93 -9.99 -2.17 3.24
C VAL A 93 -10.33 -3.26 2.24
N ILE A 94 -11.59 -3.68 2.25
CA ILE A 94 -12.15 -4.65 1.30
C ILE A 94 -12.75 -3.87 0.14
N GLU A 95 -12.21 -4.05 -1.06
CA GLU A 95 -12.83 -3.53 -2.27
C GLU A 95 -13.86 -4.51 -2.81
N LEU A 96 -15.09 -4.03 -2.94
CA LEU A 96 -16.21 -4.79 -3.47
C LEU A 96 -16.32 -4.60 -4.98
N VAL A 97 -16.78 -5.64 -5.67
CA VAL A 97 -17.09 -5.58 -7.11
C VAL A 97 -18.19 -4.55 -7.35
N TYR A 98 -17.85 -3.45 -8.03
CA TYR A 98 -18.80 -2.44 -8.49
C TYR A 98 -19.57 -2.91 -9.73
N GLY A 99 -20.84 -2.54 -9.85
CA GLY A 99 -21.69 -2.92 -10.99
C GLY A 99 -22.09 -4.41 -11.03
N GLY A 100 -21.84 -5.16 -9.97
CA GLY A 100 -22.26 -6.56 -9.85
C GLY A 100 -23.73 -6.72 -9.42
N ASN A 101 -24.18 -7.97 -9.37
CA ASN A 101 -25.57 -8.31 -9.01
C ASN A 101 -25.84 -8.32 -7.49
N ARG A 102 -24.80 -8.13 -6.66
CA ARG A 102 -24.91 -8.21 -5.20
C ARG A 102 -25.08 -6.81 -4.60
N VAL A 103 -26.14 -6.62 -3.83
CA VAL A 103 -26.45 -5.38 -3.11
C VAL A 103 -26.16 -5.58 -1.63
N TYR A 104 -25.52 -4.59 -1.00
CA TYR A 104 -25.18 -4.60 0.41
C TYR A 104 -25.98 -3.56 1.17
N GLU A 105 -26.65 -3.98 2.24
CA GLU A 105 -27.36 -3.07 3.12
C GLU A 105 -26.40 -2.35 4.08
N ARG A 106 -26.88 -1.24 4.66
CA ARG A 106 -26.15 -0.54 5.72
C ARG A 106 -25.89 -1.49 6.89
N ARG A 107 -24.65 -1.54 7.39
CA ARG A 107 -24.24 -2.42 8.50
C ARG A 107 -24.49 -3.93 8.22
N SER A 108 -24.38 -4.37 6.98
CA SER A 108 -24.57 -5.79 6.60
C SER A 108 -23.28 -6.62 6.61
N LEU A 109 -22.10 -5.99 6.65
CA LEU A 109 -20.82 -6.68 6.53
C LEU A 109 -19.97 -6.56 7.82
N PRO A 110 -19.12 -7.55 8.13
CA PRO A 110 -18.32 -7.54 9.36
C PRO A 110 -17.45 -6.29 9.49
N GLY A 111 -17.50 -5.63 10.66
CA GLY A 111 -16.63 -4.50 10.98
C GLY A 111 -15.24 -4.91 11.48
N ILE A 112 -15.06 -6.20 11.79
CA ILE A 112 -13.79 -6.81 12.20
C ILE A 112 -13.57 -8.06 11.34
N VAL A 113 -12.37 -8.20 10.78
CA VAL A 113 -11.93 -9.39 10.05
C VAL A 113 -10.50 -9.70 10.48
N ALA A 114 -10.26 -10.94 10.90
CA ALA A 114 -8.96 -11.42 11.36
C ALA A 114 -8.34 -10.53 12.46
N GLY A 115 -9.19 -10.04 13.37
CA GLY A 115 -8.80 -9.16 14.48
C GLY A 115 -8.49 -7.70 14.11
N ARG A 116 -8.68 -7.28 12.84
CA ARG A 116 -8.46 -5.88 12.40
C ARG A 116 -9.78 -5.19 12.03
N THR A 117 -9.83 -3.88 12.27
CA THR A 117 -10.93 -3.03 11.79
C THR A 117 -11.03 -3.11 10.28
N THR A 118 -12.21 -3.42 9.79
CA THR A 118 -12.46 -3.64 8.36
C THR A 118 -13.43 -2.61 7.82
N LEU A 119 -13.01 -1.96 6.74
CA LEU A 119 -13.75 -0.95 6.01
C LEU A 119 -14.03 -1.46 4.59
N TYR A 120 -15.09 -0.95 3.97
CA TYR A 120 -15.51 -1.41 2.65
C TYR A 120 -15.46 -0.26 1.66
N HIS A 121 -14.85 -0.50 0.51
CA HIS A 121 -14.87 0.40 -0.63
C HIS A 121 -15.74 -0.20 -1.73
N HIS A 122 -16.67 0.59 -2.27
CA HIS A 122 -17.64 0.10 -3.25
C HIS A 122 -17.95 1.18 -4.29
N GLU A 123 -16.92 1.53 -5.06
CA GLU A 123 -16.99 2.50 -6.14
C GLU A 123 -16.28 1.93 -7.36
N GLU A 124 -16.59 2.46 -8.55
CA GLU A 124 -15.94 2.04 -9.79
C GLU A 124 -14.42 2.19 -9.70
N ALA A 125 -13.97 3.39 -9.30
CA ALA A 125 -12.56 3.70 -9.08
C ALA A 125 -11.97 2.86 -7.93
N PRO A 126 -10.74 2.32 -8.07
CA PRO A 126 -10.05 1.61 -6.99
C PRO A 126 -9.80 2.49 -5.76
N PHE A 127 -9.74 1.89 -4.56
CA PHE A 127 -9.53 2.65 -3.33
C PHE A 127 -8.19 3.38 -3.33
N TYR A 128 -7.12 2.76 -3.84
CA TYR A 128 -5.81 3.40 -3.93
C TYR A 128 -5.84 4.67 -4.80
N SER A 129 -6.73 4.75 -5.80
CA SER A 129 -6.87 5.96 -6.62
C SER A 129 -7.46 7.15 -5.86
N SER A 130 -8.11 6.93 -4.71
CA SER A 130 -8.62 7.99 -3.84
C SER A 130 -7.56 8.58 -2.91
N MET A 131 -6.37 7.98 -2.84
CA MET A 131 -5.24 8.51 -2.08
C MET A 131 -4.46 9.60 -2.85
N LYS A 132 -5.03 10.06 -3.99
CA LYS A 132 -4.41 10.88 -5.04
C LYS A 132 -4.02 12.32 -4.70
N ASN A 133 -4.03 12.73 -3.45
CA ASN A 133 -3.73 14.12 -3.10
C ASN A 133 -2.80 14.09 -1.92
N LEU A 134 -1.60 14.66 -2.10
CA LEU A 134 -0.71 15.28 -1.10
C LEU A 134 0.74 15.15 -1.57
N THR A 135 1.17 16.06 -2.45
CA THR A 135 2.60 16.30 -2.71
C THR A 135 3.02 17.62 -2.09
N ALA A 136 4.00 17.57 -1.19
CA ALA A 136 4.88 18.70 -0.91
C ALA A 136 6.24 18.38 -1.55
N ALA A 137 6.59 19.12 -2.60
CA ALA A 137 7.88 19.01 -3.29
C ALA A 137 9.03 19.18 -2.29
N ARG A 138 9.96 18.22 -2.27
CA ARG A 138 11.19 18.28 -1.46
C ARG A 138 12.35 17.68 -2.23
N GLN A 139 13.36 18.51 -2.50
CA GLN A 139 14.68 18.04 -2.84
C GLN A 139 15.36 17.54 -1.56
N LEU A 140 15.74 16.26 -1.53
CA LEU A 140 16.66 15.71 -0.54
C LEU A 140 18.10 15.94 -1.02
N ASP A 141 19.00 16.16 -0.07
CA ASP A 141 20.44 16.14 -0.33
C ASP A 141 20.86 14.66 -0.48
N LEU A 142 21.51 14.35 -1.60
CA LEU A 142 21.68 12.99 -2.13
C LEU A 142 22.53 12.14 -1.17
N ALA A 143 21.90 11.21 -0.45
CA ALA A 143 22.62 10.06 0.10
C ALA A 143 22.98 9.11 -1.06
N GLN A 144 24.12 8.44 -0.95
CA GLN A 144 24.51 7.40 -1.92
C GLN A 144 23.49 6.27 -1.91
N GLU A 145 22.88 6.03 -3.06
CA GLU A 145 21.99 4.88 -3.32
C GLU A 145 22.73 3.57 -2.99
N GLU A 146 22.03 2.64 -2.34
CA GLU A 146 22.49 1.25 -2.31
C GLU A 146 22.28 0.65 -3.70
N PRO A 147 23.33 0.19 -4.41
CA PRO A 147 23.16 -0.37 -5.73
C PRO A 147 22.26 -1.62 -5.65
N PRO A 148 21.42 -1.88 -6.67
CA PRO A 148 20.59 -3.08 -6.70
C PRO A 148 21.50 -4.33 -6.71
N ARG A 149 21.27 -5.24 -5.76
CA ARG A 149 22.11 -6.45 -5.57
C ARG A 149 21.36 -7.75 -5.85
N MET A 150 20.04 -7.74 -5.71
CA MET A 150 19.18 -8.92 -5.88
C MET A 150 17.72 -8.51 -6.11
N LEU A 151 16.91 -9.40 -6.69
CA LEU A 151 15.47 -9.26 -6.67
C LEU A 151 14.92 -9.79 -5.34
N LEU A 152 14.02 -9.04 -4.69
CA LEU A 152 13.49 -9.40 -3.38
C LEU A 152 12.08 -9.99 -3.51
N GLN A 153 11.87 -11.17 -2.93
CA GLN A 153 10.54 -11.79 -2.80
C GLN A 153 9.66 -11.00 -1.82
N ALA A 154 8.35 -11.01 -2.04
CA ALA A 154 7.38 -10.28 -1.20
C ALA A 154 7.50 -10.62 0.29
N GLY A 155 7.75 -11.89 0.62
CA GLY A 155 7.89 -12.36 2.01
C GLY A 155 9.07 -11.74 2.77
N HIS A 156 10.02 -11.12 2.08
CA HIS A 156 11.17 -10.44 2.68
C HIS A 156 10.99 -8.92 2.80
N ILE A 157 9.94 -8.34 2.22
CA ILE A 157 9.60 -6.93 2.38
C ILE A 157 8.89 -6.74 3.72
N LYS A 158 9.40 -5.84 4.57
CA LYS A 158 8.86 -5.60 5.90
C LYS A 158 8.03 -4.32 5.93
N ALA A 159 6.95 -4.32 6.70
CA ALA A 159 6.26 -3.09 7.02
C ALA A 159 7.20 -2.13 7.77
N GLY A 160 7.21 -0.87 7.35
CA GLY A 160 8.12 0.17 7.85
C GLY A 160 9.52 0.16 7.22
N SER A 161 9.85 -0.79 6.33
CA SER A 161 11.16 -0.79 5.67
C SER A 161 11.26 0.34 4.63
N TRP A 162 12.41 0.99 4.61
CA TRP A 162 12.73 2.05 3.67
C TRP A 162 13.35 1.51 2.38
N ALA A 163 13.02 2.17 1.28
CA ALA A 163 13.58 1.94 -0.03
C ALA A 163 13.78 3.27 -0.75
N GLU A 164 14.58 3.26 -1.81
CA GLU A 164 14.91 4.42 -2.62
C GLU A 164 14.72 4.11 -4.10
N VAL A 165 14.46 5.16 -4.89
CA VAL A 165 14.43 5.11 -6.36
C VAL A 165 15.31 6.25 -6.87
N ASP A 166 16.30 5.92 -7.70
CA ASP A 166 17.05 6.93 -8.43
C ASP A 166 16.25 7.40 -9.66
N GLY A 167 15.77 8.64 -9.57
CA GLY A 167 15.30 9.35 -10.73
C GLY A 167 16.46 9.98 -11.45
N VAL A 168 16.98 9.31 -12.48
CA VAL A 168 18.09 9.82 -13.30
C VAL A 168 17.78 11.25 -13.77
N GLY A 169 18.39 12.24 -13.12
CA GLY A 169 18.21 13.68 -13.40
C GLY A 169 17.18 14.43 -12.53
N SER A 170 16.31 13.73 -11.80
CA SER A 170 15.26 14.32 -10.93
C SER A 170 15.56 14.20 -9.43
N GLY A 171 16.50 13.35 -9.04
CA GLY A 171 16.95 13.18 -7.65
C GLY A 171 16.39 11.92 -6.99
N LEU A 172 16.86 11.68 -5.75
CA LEU A 172 16.53 10.48 -4.98
C LEU A 172 15.12 10.57 -4.39
N VAL A 173 14.32 9.54 -4.61
CA VAL A 173 12.99 9.38 -4.02
C VAL A 173 13.08 8.37 -2.90
N SER A 174 12.66 8.75 -1.69
CA SER A 174 12.58 7.83 -0.56
C SER A 174 11.17 7.27 -0.41
N LEU A 175 11.05 5.97 -0.17
CA LEU A 175 9.79 5.27 -0.01
C LEU A 175 9.76 4.49 1.30
N VAL A 176 8.60 4.44 1.97
CA VAL A 176 8.37 3.53 3.10
C VAL A 176 7.24 2.57 2.79
N SER A 177 7.50 1.27 2.95
CA SER A 177 6.48 0.23 2.75
C SER A 177 5.53 0.21 3.94
N TYR A 178 4.23 0.44 3.74
CA TYR A 178 3.27 0.51 4.84
C TYR A 178 1.97 -0.25 4.57
N GLY A 179 1.71 -0.68 3.35
CA GLY A 179 0.57 -1.55 3.05
C GLY A 179 0.89 -2.65 2.04
N LYS A 180 -0.02 -3.63 1.94
CA LYS A 180 0.01 -4.68 0.92
C LYS A 180 -1.36 -4.76 0.25
N LEU A 181 -1.40 -4.82 -1.07
CA LEU A 181 -2.62 -4.96 -1.86
C LEU A 181 -2.62 -6.35 -2.51
N PHE A 182 -3.76 -7.03 -2.42
CA PHE A 182 -4.05 -8.21 -3.21
C PHE A 182 -5.23 -7.92 -4.13
N GLN A 183 -5.10 -8.21 -5.41
CA GLN A 183 -6.10 -7.87 -6.41
C GLN A 183 -6.39 -9.06 -7.32
N LYS A 184 -7.69 -9.28 -7.58
CA LYS A 184 -8.14 -10.25 -8.57
C LYS A 184 -7.62 -9.84 -9.96
N PRO A 185 -6.98 -10.74 -10.72
CA PRO A 185 -6.57 -10.44 -12.08
C PRO A 185 -7.78 -10.12 -12.97
N THR A 186 -7.65 -9.11 -13.82
CA THR A 186 -8.77 -8.56 -14.60
C THR A 186 -9.13 -9.40 -15.84
N HIS A 187 -8.37 -10.46 -16.17
CA HIS A 187 -8.52 -11.18 -17.43
C HIS A 187 -9.47 -12.39 -17.37
N GLY A 188 -10.64 -12.25 -18.02
CA GLY A 188 -11.34 -13.29 -18.81
C GLY A 188 -11.89 -14.55 -18.11
N CYS A 189 -11.55 -14.80 -16.84
CA CYS A 189 -11.95 -16.00 -16.13
C CYS A 189 -12.78 -15.64 -14.89
N PRO A 190 -14.04 -16.12 -14.79
CA PRO A 190 -14.95 -15.71 -13.72
C PRO A 190 -14.48 -16.16 -12.33
N ASP A 191 -13.77 -17.29 -12.21
CA ASP A 191 -13.32 -17.86 -10.94
C ASP A 191 -11.81 -18.11 -10.94
N ILE A 192 -11.05 -17.07 -10.61
CA ILE A 192 -9.60 -17.17 -10.38
C ILE A 192 -9.39 -17.52 -8.90
N PRO A 193 -8.75 -18.67 -8.60
CA PRO A 193 -8.35 -19.04 -7.25
C PRO A 193 -7.58 -17.91 -6.52
N PHE A 194 -7.76 -17.79 -5.20
CA PHE A 194 -7.19 -16.69 -4.41
C PHE A 194 -5.65 -16.71 -4.34
N ASP A 195 -5.03 -17.87 -4.51
CA ASP A 195 -3.58 -18.04 -4.61
C ASP A 195 -2.99 -17.48 -5.92
N ARG A 196 -3.84 -17.18 -6.91
CA ARG A 196 -3.46 -16.55 -8.19
C ARG A 196 -3.78 -15.06 -8.24
N TRP A 197 -4.10 -14.45 -7.10
CA TRP A 197 -4.30 -13.01 -7.05
C TRP A 197 -2.96 -12.28 -7.10
N HIS A 198 -2.92 -11.17 -7.84
CA HIS A 198 -1.72 -10.35 -7.89
C HIS A 198 -1.50 -9.67 -6.56
N SER A 199 -0.24 -9.61 -6.13
CA SER A 199 0.16 -8.94 -4.90
C SER A 199 1.07 -7.75 -5.22
N TYR A 200 0.85 -6.67 -4.48
CA TYR A 200 1.52 -5.40 -4.66
C TYR A 200 1.94 -4.84 -3.31
N ASN A 201 3.07 -4.13 -3.31
CA ASN A 201 3.52 -3.33 -2.19
C ASN A 201 2.92 -1.92 -2.31
N LEU A 202 2.38 -1.39 -1.21
CA LEU A 202 1.91 -0.02 -1.11
C LEU A 202 2.90 0.78 -0.27
N GLN A 203 3.52 1.76 -0.91
CA GLN A 203 4.59 2.57 -0.34
C GLN A 203 4.20 4.04 -0.34
N ALA A 204 4.50 4.75 0.73
CA ALA A 204 4.41 6.21 0.72
C ALA A 204 5.73 6.78 0.19
N CYS A 205 5.66 7.84 -0.58
CA CYS A 205 6.79 8.47 -1.25
C CYS A 205 7.11 9.83 -0.62
N TRP A 206 8.40 10.13 -0.52
CA TRP A 206 8.95 11.43 -0.15
C TRP A 206 9.81 11.96 -1.29
N GLY A 207 9.69 13.25 -1.56
CA GLY A 207 10.51 13.96 -2.54
C GLY A 207 10.08 13.82 -3.99
N VAL A 208 8.86 13.34 -4.25
CA VAL A 208 8.28 13.22 -5.60
C VAL A 208 7.23 14.31 -5.82
N ASP A 209 7.29 14.94 -6.99
CA ASP A 209 6.16 15.65 -7.58
C ASP A 209 5.69 14.94 -8.87
N GLU A 210 4.60 15.42 -9.47
CA GLU A 210 4.05 14.80 -10.70
C GLU A 210 5.08 14.73 -11.83
N ALA A 211 5.90 15.77 -12.01
CA ALA A 211 6.91 15.83 -13.07
C ALA A 211 8.06 14.83 -12.83
N ILE A 212 8.47 14.64 -11.58
CA ILE A 212 9.44 13.62 -11.19
C ILE A 212 8.84 12.23 -11.43
N SER A 213 7.56 12.01 -11.08
CA SER A 213 6.92 10.70 -11.20
C SER A 213 6.85 10.17 -12.64
N ASP A 214 6.59 11.06 -13.62
CA ASP A 214 6.56 10.70 -15.04
C ASP A 214 7.94 10.28 -15.56
N GLY A 215 9.02 10.85 -15.00
CA GLY A 215 10.40 10.59 -15.41
C GLY A 215 11.00 9.30 -14.83
N ILE A 216 10.48 8.80 -13.71
CA ILE A 216 11.03 7.65 -12.98
C ILE A 216 10.22 6.36 -13.14
N GLY A 217 9.19 6.39 -13.99
CA GLY A 217 8.39 5.21 -14.31
C GLY A 217 9.25 4.06 -14.81
N GLY A 218 9.15 2.90 -14.15
CA GLY A 218 9.93 1.70 -14.42
C GLY A 218 11.27 1.61 -13.68
N ALA A 219 11.66 2.65 -12.92
CA ALA A 219 12.89 2.60 -12.13
C ALA A 219 12.80 1.59 -10.98
N PRO A 220 13.90 0.88 -10.64
CA PRO A 220 13.90 -0.09 -9.54
C PRO A 220 13.73 0.61 -8.19
N ILE A 221 12.91 0.03 -7.32
CA ILE A 221 12.76 0.46 -5.92
C ILE A 221 13.67 -0.41 -5.06
N VAL A 222 14.77 0.17 -4.59
CA VAL A 222 15.88 -0.54 -3.94
C VAL A 222 15.83 -0.39 -2.42
N SER A 223 15.85 -1.49 -1.69
CA SER A 223 15.85 -1.48 -0.22
C SER A 223 17.14 -0.91 0.34
N CYS A 224 17.03 0.05 1.26
CA CYS A 224 18.17 0.63 1.95
C CYS A 224 18.86 -0.34 2.93
N GLU A 225 18.21 -1.46 3.30
CA GLU A 225 18.77 -2.42 4.26
C GLU A 225 19.78 -3.37 3.61
N ASN A 226 19.54 -3.76 2.35
CA ASN A 226 20.26 -4.87 1.71
C ASN A 226 20.50 -4.71 0.20
N GLY A 227 20.06 -3.61 -0.41
CA GLY A 227 20.15 -3.40 -1.86
C GLY A 227 19.20 -4.27 -2.68
N GLY A 228 18.19 -4.91 -2.06
CA GLY A 228 17.22 -5.74 -2.75
C GLY A 228 16.18 -4.91 -3.50
N VAL A 229 15.90 -5.23 -4.76
CA VAL A 229 14.85 -4.62 -5.57
C VAL A 229 13.50 -5.17 -5.10
N THR A 230 12.67 -4.30 -4.55
CA THR A 230 11.35 -4.64 -3.98
C THR A 230 10.20 -4.53 -4.98
N GLY A 231 10.46 -3.90 -6.12
CA GLY A 231 9.50 -3.65 -7.18
C GLY A 231 10.04 -2.59 -8.15
N PHE A 232 9.20 -2.17 -9.09
CA PHE A 232 9.48 -1.06 -10.00
C PHE A 232 8.47 0.06 -9.77
N PHE A 233 8.92 1.31 -9.86
CA PHE A 233 8.07 2.48 -9.69
C PHE A 233 7.08 2.57 -10.85
N GLN A 234 5.77 2.40 -10.59
CA GLN A 234 4.76 2.39 -11.66
C GLN A 234 3.62 3.35 -11.36
N LEU A 235 2.76 2.98 -10.40
CA LEU A 235 1.52 3.70 -10.15
C LEU A 235 1.73 4.68 -9.00
N PHE A 236 2.03 5.92 -9.35
CA PHE A 236 2.10 7.02 -8.40
C PHE A 236 0.78 7.80 -8.37
N ASP A 237 0.29 8.08 -7.17
CA ASP A 237 -0.95 8.83 -6.98
C ASP A 237 -0.73 10.26 -6.45
N GLY A 238 0.52 10.68 -6.21
CA GLY A 238 0.82 11.94 -5.54
C GLY A 238 1.36 11.74 -4.13
N MET A 239 0.94 10.70 -3.41
CA MET A 239 1.55 10.35 -2.12
C MET A 239 2.14 8.95 -2.13
N ASN A 240 1.52 8.01 -2.81
CA ASN A 240 1.83 6.60 -2.73
C ASN A 240 2.29 6.07 -4.09
N CYS A 241 3.23 5.13 -4.02
CA CYS A 241 3.58 4.24 -5.11
C CYS A 241 2.98 2.86 -4.84
N LEU A 242 2.33 2.30 -5.85
CA LEU A 242 2.00 0.89 -5.89
C LEU A 242 2.98 0.18 -6.84
N SER A 243 3.67 -0.83 -6.31
CA SER A 243 4.64 -1.63 -7.06
C SER A 243 4.28 -3.11 -7.00
N ALA A 244 4.34 -3.79 -8.14
CA ALA A 244 4.10 -5.23 -8.21
C ALA A 244 5.24 -5.98 -7.54
N HIS A 245 4.93 -7.05 -6.81
CA HIS A 245 5.95 -7.94 -6.28
C HIS A 245 6.64 -8.74 -7.37
N LEU A 246 7.89 -9.13 -7.11
CA LEU A 246 8.78 -9.77 -8.10
C LEU A 246 8.85 -11.29 -7.93
N ASP A 247 7.97 -11.91 -7.14
CA ASP A 247 8.02 -13.34 -6.80
C ASP A 247 8.01 -14.25 -8.05
N GLU A 248 7.24 -13.89 -9.08
CA GLU A 248 7.23 -14.64 -10.36
C GLU A 248 8.59 -14.54 -11.07
N LEU A 249 9.20 -13.36 -11.14
CA LEU A 249 10.53 -13.18 -11.74
C LEU A 249 11.61 -13.93 -10.94
N VAL A 250 11.55 -13.88 -9.61
CA VAL A 250 12.47 -14.65 -8.76
C VAL A 250 12.29 -16.16 -8.99
N ALA A 251 11.05 -16.64 -9.08
CA ALA A 251 10.75 -18.06 -9.32
C ALA A 251 11.20 -18.52 -10.72
N GLU A 252 11.16 -17.64 -11.71
CA GLU A 252 11.69 -17.87 -13.06
C GLU A 252 13.22 -17.81 -13.15
N GLY A 253 13.91 -17.42 -12.06
CA GLY A 253 15.38 -17.39 -11.99
C GLY A 253 16.01 -16.11 -12.53
N TRP A 254 15.26 -15.00 -12.57
CA TRP A 254 15.82 -13.70 -12.94
C TRP A 254 16.75 -13.15 -11.86
N GLU A 255 17.84 -12.52 -12.28
CA GLU A 255 18.86 -11.92 -11.41
C GLU A 255 19.18 -10.48 -11.84
N VAL A 256 19.72 -9.68 -10.93
CA VAL A 256 20.25 -8.34 -11.23
C VAL A 256 21.61 -8.50 -11.91
N VAL A 257 21.81 -7.84 -13.06
CA VAL A 257 23.04 -7.90 -13.89
C VAL A 257 23.83 -6.61 -13.79
#